data_AF-A0A1F3WEF1-F1
#
_entry.id   AF-A0A1F3WEF1-F1
#
_cell.length_a   1.000
_cell.length_b   1.000
_cell.length_c   1.000
_cell.angle_alpha   90.00
_cell.angle_beta   90.00
_cell.angle_gamma   90.00
#
_symmetry.space_group_name_H-M   'P 1'
#
loop_
_entity.id
_entity.type
_entity.pdbx_description
1 polymer ?
#
loop_
_entity_poly.entity_id
_entity_poly.type
_entity_poly.pdbx_seq_one_letter_code
_entity_poly.pdbx_strand_id
1 'polypeptide(L)'
;MQKFIFTKIDQSTLAEEILEFGPMGCMECEFEGNIPMNYFLVKPDINSEKEYNELKKEIKKQLGFESFTEVGSDLGGLLISVCKCPRCGSEEIFQDV
;
A
#
# COMPACT_ATOMS: atom_id res chain seq x y z
N MET A 1 4.21 -1.83 -23.39
CA MET A 1 3.91 -3.00 -22.53
C MET A 1 3.91 -2.53 -21.09
N GLN A 2 2.88 -2.86 -20.32
CA GLN A 2 2.80 -2.53 -18.89
C GLN A 2 3.70 -3.52 -18.14
N LYS A 3 4.70 -3.01 -17.41
CA LYS A 3 5.72 -3.86 -16.76
C LYS A 3 5.21 -4.51 -15.47
N PHE A 4 4.39 -3.79 -14.72
CA PHE A 4 3.78 -4.26 -13.47
C PHE A 4 2.27 -4.36 -13.61
N ILE A 5 1.71 -5.40 -13.00
CA ILE A 5 0.28 -5.64 -12.88
C ILE A 5 -0.08 -5.47 -11.41
N PHE A 6 -1.04 -4.60 -11.13
CA PHE A 6 -1.58 -4.38 -9.79
C PHE A 6 -2.94 -5.06 -9.69
N THR A 7 -3.05 -6.05 -8.81
CA THR A 7 -4.33 -6.71 -8.51
C THR A 7 -4.78 -6.27 -7.14
N LYS A 8 -5.94 -5.62 -7.04
CA LYS A 8 -6.50 -5.23 -5.74
C LYS A 8 -6.88 -6.50 -4.96
N ILE A 9 -6.48 -6.54 -3.70
CA ILE A 9 -6.73 -7.66 -2.79
C ILE A 9 -7.72 -7.20 -1.72
N ASP A 10 -8.73 -8.03 -1.45
CA ASP A 10 -9.68 -7.77 -0.36
C ASP A 10 -9.03 -8.14 0.98
N GLN A 11 -9.28 -7.33 2.00
CA GLN A 11 -8.77 -7.58 3.35
C GLN A 11 -9.22 -8.94 3.89
N SER A 12 -10.42 -9.42 3.50
CA SER A 12 -10.92 -10.74 3.91
C SER A 12 -10.10 -11.92 3.40
N THR A 13 -9.16 -11.68 2.48
CA THR A 13 -8.28 -12.71 1.92
C THR A 13 -6.89 -12.71 2.56
N LEU A 14 -6.59 -11.73 3.41
CA LEU A 14 -5.32 -11.59 4.11
C LEU A 14 -5.37 -12.30 5.46
N ALA A 15 -4.21 -12.75 5.93
CA ALA A 15 -4.06 -13.29 7.27
C ALA A 15 -4.34 -12.19 8.32
N GLU A 16 -4.87 -12.56 9.48
CA GLU A 16 -5.23 -11.60 10.55
C GLU A 16 -4.03 -10.76 10.98
N GLU A 17 -2.84 -11.37 11.09
CA GLU A 17 -1.57 -10.71 11.44
C GLU A 17 -1.23 -9.51 10.52
N ILE A 18 -1.64 -9.56 9.25
CA ILE A 18 -1.43 -8.45 8.29
C ILE A 18 -2.37 -7.27 8.59
N LEU A 19 -3.55 -7.56 9.15
CA LEU A 19 -4.60 -6.58 9.42
C LEU A 19 -4.41 -5.88 10.76
N GLU A 20 -3.55 -6.39 11.65
CA GLU A 20 -3.26 -5.79 12.95
C GLU A 20 -2.53 -4.44 12.82
N PHE A 21 -1.75 -4.25 11.75
CA PHE A 21 -0.95 -3.04 11.51
C PHE A 21 -1.70 -1.99 10.67
N GLY A 22 -2.77 -1.46 11.24
CA GLY A 22 -3.66 -0.49 10.60
C GLY A 22 -3.25 0.99 10.79
N PRO A 23 -3.83 1.90 9.98
CA PRO A 23 -3.64 3.31 10.15
C PRO A 23 -4.43 3.83 11.37
N MET A 24 -3.74 4.50 12.29
CA MET A 24 -4.33 5.05 13.52
C MET A 24 -4.77 6.51 13.38
N GLY A 25 -4.07 7.29 12.54
CA GLY A 25 -4.41 8.70 12.37
C GLY A 25 -3.60 9.39 11.28
N CYS A 26 -4.09 10.52 10.79
CA CYS A 26 -3.35 11.35 9.85
C CYS A 26 -2.49 12.37 10.61
N MET A 27 -1.18 12.39 10.34
CA MET A 27 -0.24 13.29 11.01
C MET A 27 -0.40 14.76 10.58
N GLU A 28 -0.98 15.02 9.40
CA GLU A 28 -1.15 16.38 8.87
C GLU A 28 -2.41 17.09 9.38
N CYS A 29 -3.52 16.37 9.55
CA CYS A 29 -4.81 16.98 9.92
C CYS A 29 -5.42 16.39 11.19
N GLU A 30 -4.64 15.58 11.92
CA GLU A 30 -5.01 14.94 13.18
C GLU A 30 -6.34 14.17 13.09
N PHE A 31 -6.64 13.64 11.89
CA PHE A 31 -7.83 12.84 11.69
C PHE A 31 -7.59 11.43 12.23
N GLU A 32 -8.27 11.10 13.32
CA GLU A 32 -8.21 9.81 14.02
C GLU A 32 -9.39 8.87 13.66
N GLY A 33 -10.15 9.20 12.62
CA GLY A 33 -11.22 8.34 12.12
C GLY A 33 -10.68 7.20 11.25
N ASN A 34 -11.59 6.38 10.72
CA ASN A 34 -11.22 5.27 9.84
C ASN A 34 -10.53 5.77 8.56
N ILE A 35 -9.23 5.50 8.42
CA ILE A 35 -8.46 5.73 7.21
C ILE A 35 -8.40 4.42 6.42
N PRO A 36 -9.00 4.34 5.22
CA PRO A 36 -9.07 3.09 4.49
C PRO A 36 -7.69 2.68 3.96
N MET A 37 -7.28 1.45 4.27
CA MET A 37 -6.09 0.81 3.72
C MET A 37 -6.47 -0.06 2.52
N ASN A 38 -5.76 0.11 1.41
CA ASN A 38 -5.93 -0.70 0.22
C ASN A 38 -4.70 -1.57 0.00
N TYR A 39 -4.92 -2.83 -0.38
CA TYR A 39 -3.86 -3.80 -0.62
C TYR A 39 -3.81 -4.18 -2.09
N PHE A 40 -2.60 -4.31 -2.63
CA PHE A 40 -2.37 -4.68 -4.02
C PHE A 40 -1.28 -5.74 -4.11
N LEU A 41 -1.59 -6.83 -4.82
CA LEU A 41 -0.59 -7.80 -5.24
C LEU A 41 0.06 -7.32 -6.53
N VAL A 42 1.38 -7.16 -6.50
CA VAL A 42 2.21 -6.70 -7.60
C VAL A 42 2.90 -7.89 -8.24
N LYS A 43 2.78 -8.00 -9.57
CA LYS A 43 3.52 -8.99 -10.38
C LYS A 43 4.18 -8.31 -11.59
N PRO A 44 5.36 -8.78 -12.04
CA PRO A 44 6.19 -9.83 -11.44
C PRO A 44 6.88 -9.37 -10.14
N ASP A 45 7.56 -10.29 -9.45
CA ASP A 45 8.38 -9.96 -8.28
C ASP A 45 9.50 -8.97 -8.61
N ILE A 46 9.85 -8.17 -7.61
CA ILE A 46 10.91 -7.16 -7.70
C ILE A 46 12.21 -7.74 -7.19
N ASN A 47 13.22 -7.80 -8.05
CA ASN A 47 14.50 -8.43 -7.74
C ASN A 47 15.67 -7.45 -7.79
N SER A 48 15.39 -6.16 -8.02
CA SER A 48 16.42 -5.13 -8.11
C SER A 48 15.93 -3.76 -7.65
N GLU A 49 16.85 -2.95 -7.16
CA GLU A 49 16.58 -1.56 -6.78
C GLU A 49 16.05 -0.71 -7.96
N LYS A 50 16.51 -1.01 -9.18
CA LYS A 50 16.01 -0.35 -10.39
C LYS A 50 14.52 -0.64 -10.61
N GLU A 51 14.11 -1.91 -10.48
CA GLU A 51 12.70 -2.30 -10.60
C GLU A 51 11.86 -1.70 -9.49
N TYR A 52 12.39 -1.62 -8.27
CA TYR A 52 11.73 -0.96 -7.15
C TYR A 52 11.45 0.53 -7.41
N ASN A 53 12.44 1.24 -7.95
CA ASN A 53 12.29 2.64 -8.36
C ASN A 53 11.32 2.83 -9.53
N GLU A 54 11.23 1.85 -10.43
CA GLU A 54 10.20 1.83 -11.48
C GLU A 54 8.81 1.54 -10.91
N LEU A 55 8.68 0.65 -9.92
CA LEU A 55 7.43 0.37 -9.23
C LEU A 55 6.87 1.62 -8.56
N LYS A 56 7.70 2.39 -7.83
CA LYS A 56 7.29 3.67 -7.23
C LYS A 56 6.65 4.62 -8.25
N LYS A 57 7.25 4.73 -9.43
CA LYS A 57 6.72 5.56 -10.52
C LYS A 57 5.39 5.03 -11.05
N GLU A 58 5.25 3.71 -11.18
CA GLU A 58 4.02 3.10 -11.66
C GLU A 58 2.89 3.13 -10.62
N ILE A 59 3.17 3.02 -9.31
CA ILE A 59 2.20 3.20 -8.24
C ILE A 59 1.64 4.63 -8.28
N LYS A 60 2.52 5.64 -8.35
CA LYS A 60 2.09 7.04 -8.52
C LYS A 60 1.23 7.24 -9.74
N LYS A 61 1.65 6.68 -10.87
CA LYS A 61 0.97 6.86 -12.16
C LYS A 61 -0.37 6.12 -12.25
N GLN A 62 -0.47 4.90 -11.72
CA GLN A 62 -1.64 4.05 -11.88
C GLN A 62 -2.60 4.10 -10.68
N LEU A 63 -2.06 4.21 -9.48
CA LEU A 63 -2.84 4.18 -8.22
C LEU A 63 -2.98 5.57 -7.59
N GLY A 64 -2.12 6.53 -7.95
CA GLY A 64 -2.19 7.90 -7.43
C GLY A 64 -1.61 8.07 -6.01
N PHE A 65 -0.66 7.23 -5.63
CA PHE A 65 0.04 7.27 -4.34
C PHE A 65 1.53 7.56 -4.50
N GLU A 66 2.10 8.37 -3.62
CA GLU A 66 3.54 8.67 -3.58
C GLU A 66 4.30 7.66 -2.72
N SER A 67 3.65 7.09 -1.71
CA SER A 67 4.22 6.10 -0.79
C SER A 67 3.40 4.80 -0.76
N PHE A 68 4.06 3.73 -0.31
CA PHE A 68 3.45 2.43 -0.04
C PHE A 68 4.29 1.68 0.99
N THR A 69 3.69 0.71 1.65
CA THR A 69 4.36 -0.21 2.57
C THR A 69 4.38 -1.61 1.98
N GLU A 70 5.50 -2.31 2.10
CA GLU A 70 5.60 -3.72 1.72
C GLU A 70 5.07 -4.59 2.86
N VAL A 71 4.25 -5.57 2.50
CA VAL A 71 3.61 -6.47 3.46
C VAL A 71 4.04 -7.89 3.11
N GLY A 72 4.54 -8.62 4.10
CA GLY A 72 4.86 -10.04 3.93
C GLY A 72 3.60 -10.83 3.53
N SER A 73 3.69 -11.66 2.49
CA SER A 73 2.54 -12.43 2.00
C SER A 73 2.95 -13.68 1.23
N ASP A 74 2.15 -14.74 1.38
CA ASP A 74 2.31 -16.00 0.65
C ASP A 74 1.53 -16.04 -0.68
N LEU A 75 0.97 -14.91 -1.13
CA LEU A 75 0.11 -14.83 -2.33
C LEU A 75 0.88 -14.92 -3.67
N GLY A 76 2.17 -15.24 -3.64
CA GLY A 76 3.01 -15.45 -4.83
C GLY A 76 3.20 -14.17 -5.65
N GLY A 77 3.75 -13.14 -5.01
CA GLY A 77 4.02 -11.80 -5.54
C GLY A 77 4.37 -10.84 -4.40
N LEU A 78 4.74 -9.60 -4.72
CA LEU A 78 4.91 -8.55 -3.71
C LEU A 78 3.54 -7.98 -3.30
N LEU A 79 3.15 -8.12 -2.03
CA LEU A 79 1.97 -7.45 -1.50
C LEU A 79 2.38 -6.06 -0.99
N ILE A 80 1.66 -5.03 -1.43
CA ILE A 80 1.83 -3.66 -0.93
C ILE A 80 0.53 -3.17 -0.30
N SER A 81 0.64 -2.28 0.68
CA SER A 81 -0.47 -1.49 1.19
C SER A 81 -0.25 -0.01 0.89
N VAL A 82 -1.36 0.69 0.62
CA VAL A 82 -1.40 2.14 0.42
C VAL A 82 -2.58 2.72 1.19
N CYS A 83 -2.41 3.93 1.72
CA CYS A 83 -3.43 4.63 2.46
C CYS A 83 -3.35 6.13 2.18
N LYS A 84 -4.49 6.80 2.25
CA LYS A 84 -4.61 8.25 2.07
C LYS A 84 -5.71 8.75 2.99
N CYS A 85 -5.41 9.81 3.74
CA CYS A 85 -6.36 10.40 4.65
C CYS A 85 -7.60 10.85 3.86
N PRO A 86 -8.82 10.40 4.22
CA PRO A 86 -10.03 10.77 3.51
C PRO A 86 -10.39 12.26 3.68
N ARG A 87 -9.80 12.93 4.68
CA ARG A 87 -10.07 14.34 5.00
C ARG A 87 -9.17 15.30 4.23
N CYS A 88 -7.86 15.08 4.24
CA CYS A 88 -6.89 16.02 3.65
C CYS A 88 -6.12 15.45 2.45
N GLY A 89 -6.25 14.15 2.15
CA GLY A 89 -5.51 13.51 1.06
C GLY A 89 -4.03 13.25 1.36
N SER A 90 -3.57 13.45 2.60
CA SER A 90 -2.19 13.15 2.99
C SER A 90 -1.94 11.63 3.08
N GLU A 91 -0.71 11.23 2.79
CA GLU A 91 -0.19 9.86 2.95
C GLU A 91 0.70 9.73 4.20
N GLU A 92 0.89 10.83 4.95
CA GLU A 92 1.56 10.85 6.26
C GLU A 92 0.60 10.32 7.34
N ILE A 93 0.56 9.00 7.45
CA ILE A 93 -0.36 8.26 8.31
C ILE A 93 0.44 7.59 9.43
N PHE A 94 0.04 7.88 10.67
CA PHE A 94 0.55 7.19 11.85
C PHE A 94 -0.01 5.76 11.84
N GLN A 95 0.87 4.77 11.92
CA GLN A 95 0.54 3.35 12.03
C GLN A 95 1.08 2.86 13.37
N ASP A 96 0.30 2.04 14.09
CA ASP A 96 0.85 1.31 15.24
C ASP A 96 1.81 0.26 14.68
N VAL A 97 3.02 0.20 15.22
CA VAL A 97 4.10 -0.71 14.81
C VAL A 97 4.54 -1.58 15.98
#